data_AF-A0A7U9SMT2-F1
#
_entry.id   AF-A0A7U9SMT2-F1
#
_cell.length_a   1.000
_cell.length_b   1.000
_cell.length_c   1.000
_cell.angle_alpha   90.00
_cell.angle_beta   90.00
_cell.angle_gamma   90.00
#
_symmetry.space_group_name_H-M   'P 1'
#
loop_
_entity.id
_entity.type
_entity.pdbx_description
1 polymer ?
#
loop_
_entity_poly.entity_id
_entity_poly.type
_entity_poly.pdbx_seq_one_letter_code
_entity_poly.pdbx_strand_id
1 'polypeptide(L)'
;MTKYVKEIWIQFTDNETYSENEEKLFELLDKAQGECEVKVFIQSTKSYKPLGGYSFNDARLSLLTDTYGEENVRLTTNPVRVKSRSDIIECCGNCIERIADALERIADALEGGKQE
;
A
#
# COMPACT_ATOMS: atom_id res chain seq x y z
N MET A 1 13.00 -5.72 3.27
CA MET A 1 12.29 -7.01 3.43
C MET A 1 11.21 -7.10 2.35
N THR A 2 11.06 -8.23 1.67
CA THR A 2 9.97 -8.46 0.72
C THR A 2 8.78 -9.07 1.47
N LYS A 3 7.67 -8.34 1.59
CA LYS A 3 6.44 -8.84 2.19
C LYS A 3 5.54 -9.37 1.08
N TYR A 4 5.03 -10.58 1.21
CA TYR A 4 4.00 -11.09 0.31
C TYR A 4 2.65 -10.64 0.83
N VAL A 5 1.90 -9.92 0.00
CA VAL A 5 0.54 -9.48 0.32
C VAL A 5 -0.42 -10.25 -0.57
N LYS A 6 -1.43 -10.86 0.05
CA LYS A 6 -2.53 -11.50 -0.67
C LYS A 6 -3.52 -10.43 -1.09
N GLU A 7 -3.96 -10.48 -2.34
CA GLU A 7 -4.85 -9.52 -2.97
C GLU A 7 -6.00 -10.27 -3.62
N ILE A 8 -7.23 -9.86 -3.34
CA ILE A 8 -8.44 -10.44 -3.92
C ILE A 8 -8.99 -9.46 -4.94
N TRP A 9 -9.05 -9.90 -6.18
CA TRP A 9 -9.56 -9.14 -7.30
C TRP A 9 -10.97 -9.58 -7.61
N ILE A 10 -11.92 -8.65 -7.59
CA ILE A 10 -13.33 -8.91 -7.91
C ILE A 10 -13.67 -8.13 -9.17
N GLN A 11 -14.09 -8.83 -10.20
CA GLN A 11 -14.43 -8.29 -11.49
C GLN A 11 -15.94 -8.06 -11.58
N PHE A 12 -16.32 -6.88 -12.06
CA PHE A 12 -17.68 -6.53 -12.41
C PHE A 12 -17.75 -6.14 -13.89
N THR A 13 -18.87 -6.45 -14.52
CA THR A 13 -19.14 -6.11 -15.92
C THR A 13 -19.18 -4.59 -16.09
N ASP A 14 -19.97 -3.90 -15.25
CA ASP A 14 -20.25 -2.47 -15.35
C ASP A 14 -20.26 -1.81 -13.96
N ASN A 15 -20.23 -0.47 -13.95
CA ASN A 15 -20.31 0.28 -12.70
C ASN A 15 -21.69 0.20 -12.03
N GLU A 16 -22.76 0.00 -12.82
CA GLU A 16 -24.12 -0.22 -12.30
C GLU A 16 -24.19 -1.53 -11.51
N THR A 17 -23.75 -2.64 -12.11
CA THR A 17 -23.63 -3.95 -11.46
C THR A 17 -22.79 -3.87 -10.18
N TYR A 18 -21.68 -3.12 -10.20
CA TYR A 18 -20.88 -2.87 -9.00
C TYR A 18 -21.68 -2.11 -7.93
N SER A 19 -22.38 -1.04 -8.29
CA SER A 19 -23.15 -0.21 -7.36
C SER A 19 -24.29 -0.99 -6.68
N GLU A 20 -24.98 -1.85 -7.43
CA GLU A 20 -26.02 -2.73 -6.86
C GLU A 20 -25.44 -3.77 -5.89
N ASN A 21 -24.21 -4.23 -6.16
CA ASN A 21 -23.53 -5.21 -5.32
C ASN A 21 -22.62 -4.59 -4.26
N GLU A 22 -22.50 -3.26 -4.23
CA GLU A 22 -21.55 -2.54 -3.39
C GLU A 22 -21.87 -2.77 -1.92
N GLU A 23 -23.13 -2.58 -1.51
CA GLU A 23 -23.58 -2.78 -0.13
C GLU A 23 -23.34 -4.22 0.33
N LYS A 24 -23.71 -5.19 -0.51
CA LYS A 24 -23.54 -6.61 -0.25
C LYS A 24 -22.06 -6.99 -0.16
N LEU A 25 -21.22 -6.42 -1.02
CA LEU A 25 -19.78 -6.62 -0.97
C LEU A 25 -19.22 -6.12 0.35
N PHE A 26 -19.55 -4.89 0.74
CA PHE A 26 -19.10 -4.32 2.01
C PHE A 26 -19.57 -5.12 3.22
N GLU A 27 -20.81 -5.61 3.25
CA GLU A 27 -21.27 -6.52 4.29
C GLU A 27 -20.46 -7.81 4.37
N LEU A 28 -20.10 -8.39 3.22
CA LEU A 28 -19.27 -9.59 3.19
C LEU A 28 -17.85 -9.30 3.70
N LEU A 29 -17.30 -8.15 3.31
CA LEU A 29 -15.99 -7.68 3.77
C LEU A 29 -15.98 -7.47 5.29
N ASP A 30 -17.01 -6.84 5.84
CA ASP A 30 -17.17 -6.60 7.28
C ASP A 30 -17.28 -7.92 8.06
N LYS A 31 -18.08 -8.88 7.55
CA LYS A 31 -18.25 -10.21 8.16
C LYS A 31 -16.97 -11.06 8.12
N ALA A 32 -16.01 -10.71 7.28
CA ALA A 32 -14.85 -11.55 6.97
C ALA A 32 -13.54 -10.75 6.98
N GLN A 33 -13.34 -9.92 8.00
CA GLN A 33 -12.11 -9.15 8.17
C GLN A 33 -10.88 -10.07 8.23
N GLY A 34 -9.81 -9.70 7.52
CA GLY A 34 -8.61 -10.55 7.38
C GLY A 34 -7.34 -9.77 7.08
N GLU A 35 -6.48 -10.36 6.25
CA GLU A 35 -5.18 -9.77 5.87
C GLU A 35 -5.03 -9.55 4.36
N CYS A 36 -5.99 -10.00 3.55
CA CYS A 36 -5.96 -9.84 2.11
C CYS A 36 -6.54 -8.49 1.70
N GLU A 37 -5.87 -7.79 0.80
CA GLU A 37 -6.36 -6.52 0.26
C GLU A 37 -7.37 -6.77 -0.85
N VAL A 38 -8.51 -6.05 -0.85
CA VAL A 38 -9.56 -6.26 -1.86
C VAL A 38 -9.52 -5.17 -2.92
N LYS A 39 -9.56 -5.58 -4.18
CA LYS A 39 -9.54 -4.72 -5.35
C LYS A 39 -10.70 -5.04 -6.26
N VAL A 40 -11.38 -4.01 -6.71
CA VAL A 40 -12.52 -4.14 -7.61
C VAL A 40 -12.07 -3.71 -9.00
N PHE A 41 -12.33 -4.54 -10.01
CA PHE A 41 -12.07 -4.25 -11.42
C PHE A 41 -13.39 -4.13 -12.17
N ILE A 42 -13.59 -3.04 -12.89
CA ILE A 42 -14.78 -2.81 -13.72
C ILE A 42 -14.38 -2.95 -15.18
N GLN A 43 -14.91 -3.99 -15.85
CA GLN A 43 -14.59 -4.28 -17.26
C GLN A 43 -15.02 -3.14 -18.19
N SER A 44 -16.24 -2.62 -18.02
CA SER A 44 -16.83 -1.58 -18.87
C SER A 44 -15.95 -0.33 -18.98
N THR A 45 -15.42 0.16 -17.85
CA THR A 45 -14.54 1.34 -17.80
C THR A 45 -13.05 0.98 -17.79
N LYS A 46 -12.70 -0.32 -17.88
CA LYS A 46 -11.33 -0.87 -17.72
C LYS A 46 -10.57 -0.26 -16.54
N SER A 47 -11.30 0.08 -15.49
CA SER A 47 -10.78 0.79 -14.33
C SER A 47 -10.81 -0.13 -13.13
N TYR A 48 -9.81 -0.04 -12.26
CA TYR A 48 -9.84 -0.73 -10.97
C TYR A 48 -9.82 0.28 -9.84
N LYS A 49 -10.46 -0.10 -8.73
CA LYS A 49 -10.53 0.69 -7.50
C LYS A 49 -10.10 -0.19 -6.33
N PRO A 50 -9.00 0.14 -5.63
CA PRO A 50 -8.64 -0.55 -4.41
C PRO A 50 -9.60 -0.14 -3.29
N LEU A 51 -10.12 -1.12 -2.55
CA LEU A 51 -10.94 -0.88 -1.35
C LEU A 51 -10.02 -0.68 -0.15
N GLY A 52 -9.33 0.46 -0.13
CA GLY A 52 -8.43 0.84 0.96
C GLY A 52 -9.18 0.88 2.30
N GLY A 53 -8.69 0.13 3.28
CA GLY A 53 -9.29 0.02 4.61
C GLY A 53 -10.11 -1.25 4.83
N TYR A 54 -10.47 -1.97 3.76
CA TYR A 54 -11.13 -3.27 3.86
C TYR A 54 -10.13 -4.38 3.63
N SER A 55 -10.19 -5.39 4.49
CA SER A 55 -9.33 -6.56 4.43
C SER A 55 -10.18 -7.80 4.53
N PHE A 56 -9.84 -8.83 3.76
CA PHE A 56 -10.66 -10.03 3.66
C PHE A 56 -9.88 -11.29 4.00
N ASN A 57 -10.58 -12.29 4.53
CA ASN A 57 -9.99 -13.57 4.89
C ASN A 57 -10.05 -14.56 3.73
N ASP A 58 -8.89 -15.11 3.32
CA ASP A 58 -8.82 -16.10 2.23
C ASP A 58 -9.61 -17.38 2.52
N ALA A 59 -9.78 -17.76 3.78
CA ALA A 59 -10.61 -18.91 4.16
C ALA A 59 -12.10 -18.72 3.81
N ARG A 60 -12.54 -17.46 3.63
CA ARG A 60 -13.91 -17.11 3.23
C ARG A 60 -14.00 -16.69 1.77
N LEU A 61 -12.93 -16.88 0.98
CA LEU A 61 -12.95 -16.61 -0.46
C LEU A 61 -14.07 -17.38 -1.16
N SER A 62 -14.38 -18.61 -0.69
CA SER A 62 -15.49 -19.39 -1.21
C SER A 62 -16.83 -18.65 -1.18
N LEU A 63 -17.04 -17.73 -0.24
CA LEU A 63 -18.27 -16.94 -0.14
C LEU A 63 -18.36 -15.88 -1.25
N LEU A 64 -17.21 -15.27 -1.59
CA LEU A 64 -17.11 -14.34 -2.71
C LEU A 64 -17.25 -15.07 -4.05
N THR A 65 -16.58 -16.22 -4.21
CA THR A 65 -16.69 -17.02 -5.44
C THR A 65 -18.09 -17.62 -5.62
N ASP A 66 -18.79 -17.93 -4.53
CA ASP A 66 -20.19 -18.39 -4.56
C ASP A 66 -21.15 -17.25 -4.92
N THR A 67 -20.90 -16.03 -4.39
CA THR A 67 -21.76 -14.86 -4.63
C THR A 67 -21.56 -14.24 -6.01
N TYR A 68 -20.30 -14.09 -6.44
CA TYR A 68 -19.91 -13.36 -7.65
C TYR A 68 -19.47 -14.28 -8.78
N GLY A 69 -19.24 -15.57 -8.51
CA GLY A 69 -18.67 -16.53 -9.45
C GLY A 69 -17.16 -16.66 -9.31
N GLU A 70 -16.65 -17.89 -9.40
CA GLU A 70 -15.21 -18.18 -9.36
C GLU A 70 -14.45 -17.49 -10.51
N GLU A 71 -15.09 -17.30 -11.66
CA GLU A 71 -14.52 -16.58 -12.81
C GLU A 71 -14.34 -15.08 -12.56
N ASN A 72 -15.14 -14.50 -11.67
CA ASN A 72 -15.10 -13.07 -11.35
C ASN A 72 -14.23 -12.76 -10.13
N VAL A 73 -13.76 -13.77 -9.39
CA VAL A 73 -12.96 -13.58 -8.19
C VAL A 73 -11.58 -14.22 -8.38
N ARG A 74 -10.53 -13.43 -8.28
CA ARG A 74 -9.14 -13.87 -8.47
C ARG A 74 -8.27 -13.54 -7.27
N LEU A 75 -7.74 -14.57 -6.61
CA LEU A 75 -6.74 -14.42 -5.57
C LEU A 75 -5.34 -14.32 -6.19
N THR A 76 -4.63 -13.23 -5.90
CA THR A 76 -3.25 -12.99 -6.34
C THR A 76 -2.37 -12.76 -5.12
N THR A 77 -1.12 -13.22 -5.16
CA THR A 77 -0.14 -12.92 -4.10
C THR A 77 1.00 -12.15 -4.71
N ASN A 78 1.21 -10.92 -4.25
CA ASN A 78 2.17 -10.01 -4.86
C ASN A 78 3.28 -9.62 -3.87
N PRO A 79 4.57 -9.68 -4.29
CA PRO A 79 5.67 -9.28 -3.43
C PRO A 79 5.74 -7.75 -3.36
N VAL A 80 5.41 -7.18 -2.21
CA VAL A 80 5.54 -5.76 -1.92
C VAL A 80 6.90 -5.49 -1.28
N ARG A 81 7.67 -4.58 -1.88
CA ARG A 81 8.92 -4.08 -1.28
C ARG A 81 8.57 -3.06 -0.21
N VAL A 82 8.59 -3.50 1.05
CA VAL A 82 8.52 -2.55 2.17
C VAL A 82 9.91 -1.96 2.40
N LYS A 83 10.01 -0.63 2.33
CA LYS A 83 11.23 0.08 2.73
C LYS A 83 11.36 -0.08 4.25
N SER A 84 12.44 -0.70 4.71
CA SER A 84 12.73 -0.81 6.13
C SER A 84 13.12 0.55 6.68
N ARG A 85 12.99 0.74 7.99
CA ARG A 85 13.46 1.96 8.68
C ARG A 85 14.94 2.22 8.39
N SER A 86 15.73 1.16 8.21
CA SER A 86 17.14 1.20 7.80
C SER A 86 17.35 1.78 6.39
N ASP A 87 16.47 1.50 5.41
CA ASP A 87 16.54 2.08 4.06
C ASP A 87 16.31 3.60 4.06
N ILE A 88 15.59 4.13 5.06
CA ILE A 88 15.36 5.58 5.22
C ILE A 88 16.57 6.26 5.89
N ILE A 89 17.22 5.56 6.84
CA ILE A 89 18.35 6.10 7.59
C ILE A 89 19.58 6.30 6.69
N GLU A 90 19.82 5.42 5.71
CA GLU A 90 20.95 5.53 4.77
C GLU A 90 20.90 6.82 3.93
N CYS A 91 19.71 7.33 3.60
CA CYS A 91 19.58 8.62 2.90
C CYS A 91 19.83 9.85 3.79
N CYS A 92 19.60 9.76 5.10
CA CYS A 92 19.75 10.90 6.01
C CYS A 92 21.13 11.00 6.67
N GLY A 93 21.89 9.91 6.78
CA GLY A 93 23.25 9.92 7.34
C GLY A 93 24.20 10.84 6.56
N ASN A 94 24.10 10.82 5.23
CA ASN A 94 24.98 11.59 4.35
C ASN A 94 24.73 13.11 4.35
N CYS A 95 23.63 13.57 4.96
CA CYS A 95 23.31 15.00 5.09
C CYS A 95 23.80 15.58 6.43
N ILE A 96 23.82 14.78 7.49
CA ILE A 96 24.22 15.24 8.84
C ILE A 96 25.73 15.49 8.88
N GLU A 97 26.54 14.59 8.30
CA GLU A 97 28.01 14.76 8.28
C GLU A 97 28.43 16.01 7.49
N ARG A 98 27.72 16.35 6.41
CA ARG A 98 28.00 17.55 5.60
C ARG A 98 27.67 18.85 6.33
N ILE A 99 26.69 18.83 7.24
CA ILE A 99 26.32 20.01 8.05
C ILE A 99 27.36 20.21 9.15
N ALA A 100 27.88 19.14 9.75
CA ALA A 100 28.92 19.22 10.77
C ALA A 100 30.22 19.84 10.22
N ASP A 101 30.69 19.40 9.04
CA ASP A 101 31.87 19.96 8.37
C ASP A 101 31.69 21.46 8.04
N ALA A 102 30.50 21.85 7.56
CA ALA A 102 30.19 23.24 7.26
C ALA A 102 30.17 24.14 8.51
N LEU A 103 29.68 23.62 9.64
CA LEU A 103 29.66 24.36 10.90
C LEU A 103 31.06 24.53 11.50
N GLU A 104 31.92 23.52 11.42
CA GLU A 104 33.31 23.61 11.88
C GLU A 104 34.09 24.69 11.10
N ARG A 105 33.88 24.76 9.77
CA ARG A 105 34.48 25.79 8.92
C ARG A 105 33.98 27.22 9.19
N ILE A 106 32.73 27.38 9.64
CA ILE A 106 32.19 28.69 10.02
C ILE A 106 32.73 29.12 11.39
N ALA A 107 32.91 28.17 12.32
CA ALA A 107 33.47 28.45 13.64
C ALA A 107 34.93 28.94 13.55
N ASP A 108 35.77 28.26 12.75
CA ASP A 108 37.17 28.65 12.52
C ASP A 108 37.30 30.07 11.91
N ALA A 109 36.40 30.42 10.98
CA ALA A 109 36.37 31.72 10.34
C ALA A 109 35.99 32.89 11.28
N LEU A 110 35.34 32.62 12.41
CA LEU A 110 34.97 33.63 13.39
C LEU A 110 36.08 33.89 14.43
N GLU A 111 36.99 32.94 14.65
CA GLU A 111 38.09 33.07 15.62
C GLU A 111 39.34 33.75 15.03
N GLY A 112 39.49 33.79 13.70
CA GLY A 112 40.59 34.48 13.01
C GLY A 112 40.54 36.02 12.99
N GLY A 113 39.54 36.64 13.61
CA GLY A 113 39.29 38.09 13.59
C GLY A 113 39.94 38.91 14.73
N LYS A 114 41.01 38.42 15.34
CA LYS A 114 41.81 39.17 16.32
C LYS A 114 43.31 38.99 16.07
N GLN A 115 43.83 39.70 15.08
CA GLN A 115 45.23 40.14 15.14
C GLN A 115 45.29 41.63 14.80
N GLU A 116 45.55 42.38 15.88
CA GLU A 116 46.31 43.63 16.02
C GLU A 116 46.20 44.74 14.96
#